data_AF-A0A924EQJ9-F1
#
_entry.id   AF-A0A924EQJ9-F1
#
_cell.length_a   1.000
_cell.length_b   1.000
_cell.length_c   1.000
_cell.angle_alpha   90.00
_cell.angle_beta   90.00
_cell.angle_gamma   90.00
#
_symmetry.space_group_name_H-M   'P 1'
#
loop_
_entity.id
_entity.type
_entity.pdbx_description
1 polymer ?
#
loop_
_entity_poly.entity_id
_entity_poly.type
_entity_poly.pdbx_seq_one_letter_code
_entity_poly.pdbx_strand_id
1 'polypeptide(L)'
;ELDAVIGSIKTFYPDRKLLVVFQPHLFSRTRDFADAFAKSLEAADELILLDIYPARELQENFEGVNSKWLLDKINLDKKEVSTLEEAFDKIKEKEFDILLTVGAGNIDTLSDPIIKFLSKN
;
A
#
# COMPACT_ATOMS: atom_id res chain seq x y z
N GLU A 1 0.72 -6.37 12.39
CA GLU A 1 1.49 -7.01 11.30
C GLU A 1 2.13 -5.98 10.38
N LEU A 2 1.36 -5.07 9.75
CA LEU A 2 1.91 -4.02 8.89
C LEU A 2 3.03 -3.18 9.57
N ASP A 3 2.75 -2.69 10.79
CA ASP A 3 3.71 -1.97 11.63
C ASP A 3 5.02 -2.76 11.84
N ALA A 4 4.90 -4.06 12.20
CA ALA A 4 6.06 -4.91 12.45
C ALA A 4 6.92 -5.13 11.19
N VAL A 5 6.28 -5.31 10.03
CA VAL A 5 6.99 -5.52 8.75
C VAL A 5 7.71 -4.24 8.31
N ILE A 6 7.00 -3.11 8.25
CA ILE A 6 7.58 -1.83 7.84
C ILE A 6 8.68 -1.41 8.83
N GLY A 7 8.40 -1.52 10.14
CA GLY A 7 9.36 -1.22 11.20
C GLY A 7 10.62 -2.08 11.13
N SER A 8 10.49 -3.37 10.81
CA SER A 8 11.66 -4.25 10.63
C SER A 8 12.50 -3.81 9.44
N ILE A 9 11.88 -3.48 8.30
CA ILE A 9 12.60 -2.98 7.11
C ILE A 9 13.36 -1.70 7.45
N LYS A 10 12.71 -0.72 8.09
CA LYS A 10 13.37 0.54 8.48
C LYS A 10 14.46 0.34 9.55
N THR A 11 14.35 -0.70 10.37
CA THR A 11 15.40 -1.06 11.35
C THR A 11 16.63 -1.66 10.67
N PHE A 12 16.46 -2.60 9.74
CA PHE A 12 17.57 -3.27 9.07
C PHE A 12 18.18 -2.44 7.92
N TYR A 13 17.39 -1.56 7.32
CA TYR A 13 17.77 -0.76 6.16
C TYR A 13 17.40 0.72 6.35
N PRO A 14 17.95 1.41 7.37
CA PRO A 14 17.51 2.76 7.74
C PRO A 14 17.72 3.80 6.64
N ASP A 15 18.76 3.63 5.81
CA ASP A 15 19.16 4.58 4.76
C ASP A 15 18.59 4.23 3.37
N ARG A 16 17.75 3.20 3.27
CA ARG A 16 17.17 2.74 2.00
C ARG A 16 15.77 3.33 1.80
N LYS A 17 15.49 3.84 0.60
CA LYS A 17 14.17 4.34 0.21
C LYS A 17 13.17 3.19 0.10
N LEU A 18 12.20 3.16 1.00
CA LEU A 18 11.12 2.18 1.05
C LEU A 18 9.87 2.70 0.33
N LEU A 19 9.52 2.05 -0.78
CA LEU A 19 8.22 2.16 -1.42
C LEU A 19 7.29 1.05 -0.88
N VAL A 20 6.17 1.45 -0.28
CA VAL A 20 5.10 0.53 0.12
C VAL A 20 3.95 0.61 -0.87
N VAL A 21 3.49 -0.53 -1.36
CA VAL A 21 2.26 -0.69 -2.14
C VAL A 21 1.29 -1.52 -1.31
N PHE A 22 0.26 -0.89 -0.77
CA PHE A 22 -0.68 -1.52 0.16
C PHE A 22 -2.07 -1.67 -0.45
N GLN A 23 -2.63 -2.89 -0.47
CA GLN A 23 -4.05 -3.13 -0.75
C GLN A 23 -4.81 -3.42 0.54
N PRO A 24 -5.65 -2.48 1.03
CA PRO A 24 -6.54 -2.75 2.15
C PRO A 24 -7.55 -3.85 1.78
N HIS A 25 -7.91 -4.68 2.75
CA HIS A 25 -8.85 -5.79 2.57
C HIS A 25 -10.04 -5.61 3.51
N LEU A 26 -11.26 -5.62 2.94
CA LEU A 26 -12.55 -5.25 3.56
C LEU A 26 -12.65 -3.76 3.89
N PHE A 27 -13.82 -3.18 3.63
CA PHE A 27 -14.18 -1.84 4.05
C PHE A 27 -14.34 -1.76 5.57
N SER A 28 -14.97 -2.76 6.19
CA SER A 28 -15.14 -2.83 7.65
C SER A 28 -13.80 -2.77 8.38
N ARG A 29 -12.84 -3.61 7.98
CA ARG A 29 -11.50 -3.63 8.56
C ARG A 29 -10.76 -2.32 8.31
N THR A 30 -10.89 -1.75 7.12
CA THR A 30 -10.27 -0.46 6.80
C THR A 30 -10.82 0.65 7.70
N ARG A 31 -12.13 0.70 7.91
CA ARG A 31 -12.77 1.64 8.84
C ARG A 31 -12.31 1.43 10.28
N ASP A 32 -12.38 0.20 10.76
CA ASP A 32 -12.15 -0.14 12.17
C ASP A 32 -10.69 0.05 12.60
N PHE A 33 -9.74 -0.11 11.67
CA PHE A 33 -8.30 0.00 11.93
C PHE A 33 -7.64 1.19 11.22
N ALA A 34 -8.41 2.17 10.75
CA ALA A 34 -7.91 3.27 9.92
C ALA A 34 -6.71 3.99 10.56
N ASP A 35 -6.81 4.36 11.83
CA ASP A 35 -5.76 5.12 12.51
C ASP A 35 -4.51 4.26 12.77
N ALA A 36 -4.67 2.95 13.01
CA ALA A 36 -3.55 2.01 13.15
C ALA A 36 -2.85 1.75 11.81
N PHE A 37 -3.60 1.62 10.72
CA PHE A 37 -3.04 1.55 9.37
C PHE A 37 -2.29 2.83 9.04
N ALA A 38 -2.89 3.99 9.31
CA ALA A 38 -2.25 5.26 9.02
C ALA A 38 -0.92 5.39 9.74
N LYS A 39 -0.90 5.12 11.06
CA LYS A 39 0.34 5.14 11.86
C LYS A 39 1.43 4.22 11.32
N SER A 40 1.06 3.02 10.87
CA SER A 40 2.01 2.04 10.32
C SER A 40 2.57 2.49 8.98
N LEU A 41 1.72 3.05 8.11
CA LEU A 41 2.07 3.45 6.74
C LEU A 41 2.91 4.74 6.69
N GLU A 42 2.80 5.60 7.69
CA GLU A 42 3.64 6.80 7.85
C GLU A 42 5.15 6.51 7.92
N ALA A 43 5.55 5.28 8.24
CA ALA A 43 6.95 4.88 8.31
C ALA A 43 7.59 4.57 6.94
N ALA A 44 6.80 4.55 5.86
CA ALA A 44 7.30 4.43 4.49
C ALA A 44 7.95 5.74 4.02
N ASP A 45 8.82 5.67 3.01
CA ASP A 45 9.36 6.88 2.35
C ASP A 45 8.46 7.31 1.17
N GLU A 46 7.79 6.35 0.53
CA GLU A 46 6.76 6.59 -0.48
C GLU A 46 5.66 5.52 -0.39
N LEU A 47 4.41 5.91 -0.63
CA LEU A 47 3.23 5.04 -0.50
C LEU A 47 2.35 5.09 -1.75
N ILE A 48 2.01 3.91 -2.27
CA ILE A 48 0.90 3.72 -3.19
C ILE A 48 -0.18 2.91 -2.46
N LEU A 49 -1.32 3.52 -2.22
CA LEU A 49 -2.46 2.87 -1.58
C LEU A 49 -3.45 2.40 -2.66
N LEU A 50 -3.61 1.10 -2.81
CA LEU A 50 -4.54 0.54 -3.79
C LEU A 50 -5.98 0.68 -3.33
N ASP A 51 -6.92 0.65 -4.27
CA ASP A 51 -8.36 0.52 -3.97
C ASP A 51 -8.61 -0.65 -3.00
N ILE A 52 -9.57 -0.44 -2.08
CA ILE A 52 -9.93 -1.45 -1.08
C ILE A 52 -10.46 -2.69 -1.79
N TYR A 53 -9.85 -3.83 -1.53
CA TYR A 53 -10.37 -5.11 -1.99
C TYR A 53 -11.60 -5.48 -1.14
N PRO A 54 -12.82 -5.53 -1.72
CA PRO A 54 -14.06 -5.63 -0.96
C PRO A 54 -14.32 -7.04 -0.42
N ALA A 55 -13.70 -8.07 -1.02
CA ALA A 55 -14.06 -9.47 -0.88
C ALA A 55 -15.58 -9.71 -1.09
N ARG A 56 -16.38 -9.76 -0.01
CA ARG A 56 -17.84 -9.94 -0.06
C ARG A 56 -18.63 -8.72 0.38
N GLU A 57 -17.96 -7.66 0.80
CA GLU A 57 -18.62 -6.42 1.25
C GLU A 57 -19.00 -5.53 0.06
N LEU A 58 -20.06 -4.75 0.23
CA LEU A 58 -20.52 -3.82 -0.79
C LEU A 58 -20.18 -2.40 -0.35
N GLN A 59 -19.55 -1.62 -1.23
CA GLN A 59 -19.14 -0.23 -0.96
C GLN A 59 -20.30 0.65 -0.47
N GLU A 60 -21.52 0.40 -0.95
CA GLU A 60 -22.75 1.11 -0.55
C GLU A 60 -23.05 1.01 0.96
N ASN A 61 -22.58 -0.05 1.63
CA ASN A 61 -22.75 -0.22 3.08
C ASN A 61 -21.68 0.53 3.89
N PHE A 62 -20.69 1.12 3.23
CA PHE A 62 -19.54 1.79 3.84
C PHE A 62 -19.27 3.13 3.15
N GLU A 63 -20.30 3.96 3.05
CA GLU A 63 -20.19 5.29 2.44
C GLU A 63 -19.03 6.09 3.05
N GLY A 64 -18.22 6.69 2.18
CA GLY A 64 -17.04 7.48 2.56
C GLY A 64 -15.80 6.65 2.93
N VAL A 65 -15.90 5.33 3.13
CA VAL A 65 -14.74 4.47 3.39
C VAL A 65 -14.15 4.01 2.07
N ASN A 66 -13.06 4.65 1.66
CA ASN A 66 -12.26 4.27 0.49
C ASN A 66 -10.78 4.55 0.75
N SER A 67 -9.91 4.14 -0.19
CA SER A 67 -8.48 4.33 -0.05
C SER A 67 -8.08 5.80 0.01
N LYS A 68 -8.79 6.70 -0.68
CA LYS A 68 -8.54 8.14 -0.54
C LYS A 68 -8.81 8.64 0.88
N TRP A 69 -9.93 8.22 1.49
CA TRP A 69 -10.26 8.55 2.87
C TRP A 69 -9.20 8.05 3.86
N LEU A 70 -8.67 6.83 3.65
CA LEU A 70 -7.54 6.34 4.44
C LEU A 70 -6.27 7.16 4.17
N LEU A 71 -5.94 7.46 2.92
CA LEU A 71 -4.77 8.25 2.52
C LEU A 71 -4.75 9.63 3.18
N ASP A 72 -5.91 10.28 3.31
CA ASP A 72 -6.05 11.61 3.91
C ASP A 72 -5.71 11.60 5.42
N LYS A 73 -5.69 10.44 6.08
CA LYS A 73 -5.28 10.26 7.49
C LYS A 73 -3.78 10.04 7.68
N ILE A 74 -3.03 9.73 6.62
CA ILE A 74 -1.61 9.34 6.69
C ILE A 74 -0.74 10.58 6.59
N ASN A 75 0.08 10.91 7.59
CA ASN A 75 1.01 12.03 7.47
C ASN A 75 2.31 11.61 6.75
N LEU A 76 2.28 11.59 5.41
CA LEU A 76 3.41 11.27 4.54
C LEU A 76 3.38 12.15 3.29
N ASP A 77 4.52 12.71 2.90
CA ASP A 77 4.62 13.65 1.77
C ASP A 77 4.40 12.96 0.42
N LYS A 78 5.04 11.82 0.21
CA LYS A 78 4.95 11.05 -1.05
C LYS A 78 3.95 9.92 -0.90
N LYS A 79 2.69 10.21 -1.21
CA LYS A 79 1.62 9.24 -1.12
C LYS A 79 0.57 9.47 -2.21
N GLU A 80 0.04 8.40 -2.77
CA GLU A 80 -1.04 8.47 -3.75
C GLU A 80 -1.95 7.24 -3.68
N VAL A 81 -3.14 7.36 -4.28
CA VAL A 81 -4.06 6.24 -4.51
C VAL A 81 -3.89 5.73 -5.93
N SER A 82 -4.07 4.42 -6.14
CA SER A 82 -4.05 3.81 -7.47
C SER A 82 -5.08 2.69 -7.56
N THR A 83 -5.58 2.44 -8.77
CA THR A 83 -6.20 1.15 -9.07
C THR A 83 -5.12 0.07 -9.13
N LEU A 84 -5.51 -1.20 -9.02
CA LEU A 84 -4.59 -2.32 -9.21
C LEU A 84 -4.01 -2.35 -10.64
N GLU A 85 -4.83 -1.99 -11.63
CA GLU A 85 -4.46 -2.00 -13.05
C GLU A 85 -3.34 -0.99 -13.35
N GLU A 86 -3.41 0.20 -12.74
CA GLU A 86 -2.42 1.27 -12.92
C GLU A 86 -1.20 1.11 -11.99
N ALA A 87 -1.30 0.27 -10.95
CA ALA A 87 -0.28 0.19 -9.90
C ALA A 87 1.10 -0.15 -10.45
N PHE A 88 1.19 -1.08 -11.39
CA PHE A 88 2.48 -1.47 -11.98
C PHE A 88 3.13 -0.34 -12.77
N ASP A 89 2.34 0.45 -13.50
CA ASP A 89 2.86 1.59 -14.24
C ASP A 89 3.40 2.66 -13.28
N LYS A 90 2.67 2.96 -12.22
CA LYS A 90 3.12 3.89 -11.18
C LYS A 90 4.39 3.43 -10.48
N ILE A 91 4.51 2.13 -10.16
CA ILE A 91 5.72 1.57 -9.51
C ILE A 91 6.97 1.84 -10.37
N LYS A 92 6.87 1.70 -11.71
CA LYS A 92 8.02 1.93 -12.62
C LYS A 92 8.50 3.38 -12.64
N GLU A 93 7.64 4.33 -12.25
CA GLU A 93 7.97 5.75 -12.21
C GLU A 93 8.63 6.17 -10.89
N LYS A 94 8.69 5.27 -9.90
CA LYS A 94 9.23 5.57 -8.57
C LYS A 94 10.71 5.23 -8.48
N GLU A 95 11.42 6.02 -7.67
CA GLU A 95 12.77 5.71 -7.23
C GLU A 95 12.75 5.09 -5.84
N PHE A 96 13.08 3.80 -5.75
CA PHE A 96 13.13 3.07 -4.48
C PHE A 96 14.32 2.12 -4.44
N ASP A 97 14.79 1.82 -3.22
CA ASP A 97 15.74 0.74 -2.97
C ASP A 97 15.02 -0.57 -2.59
N ILE A 98 13.90 -0.44 -1.87
CA ILE A 98 13.09 -1.55 -1.36
C ILE A 98 11.64 -1.32 -1.77
N LEU A 99 11.04 -2.34 -2.39
CA LEU A 99 9.62 -2.39 -2.71
C LEU A 99 8.95 -3.43 -1.81
N LEU A 100 7.97 -2.97 -1.02
CA LEU A 100 7.09 -3.84 -0.24
C LEU A 100 5.68 -3.81 -0.85
N THR A 101 5.26 -4.91 -1.45
CA THR A 101 3.84 -5.15 -1.75
C THR A 101 3.22 -5.87 -0.56
N VAL A 102 2.11 -5.35 -0.03
CA VAL A 102 1.43 -5.94 1.13
C VAL A 102 -0.08 -5.77 1.00
N GLY A 103 -0.83 -6.76 1.46
CA GLY A 103 -2.28 -6.75 1.34
C GLY A 103 -2.83 -8.15 1.19
N ALA A 104 -4.10 -8.22 0.82
CA ALA A 104 -4.80 -9.45 0.49
C ALA A 104 -5.75 -9.18 -0.67
N GLY A 105 -6.29 -10.25 -1.26
CA GLY A 105 -7.11 -10.14 -2.47
C GLY A 105 -6.28 -10.51 -3.68
N ASN A 106 -6.07 -9.55 -4.58
CA ASN A 106 -5.46 -9.77 -5.90
C ASN A 106 -4.19 -8.93 -6.15
N ILE A 107 -3.63 -8.28 -5.13
CA ILE A 107 -2.32 -7.58 -5.24
C ILE A 107 -1.17 -8.53 -5.65
N ASP A 108 -1.27 -9.83 -5.36
CA ASP A 108 -0.29 -10.84 -5.76
C ASP A 108 -0.11 -10.93 -7.28
N THR A 109 -1.12 -10.54 -8.05
CA THR A 109 -1.02 -10.45 -9.53
C THR A 109 0.04 -9.46 -10.01
N LEU A 110 0.48 -8.53 -9.16
CA LEU A 110 1.60 -7.62 -9.45
C LEU A 110 2.98 -8.30 -9.32
N SER A 111 3.08 -9.46 -8.67
CA SER A 111 4.36 -10.12 -8.35
C SER A 111 5.18 -10.43 -9.61
N ASP A 112 4.62 -11.18 -10.55
CA ASP A 112 5.30 -11.58 -11.78
C ASP A 112 5.78 -10.38 -12.64
N PRO A 113 4.93 -9.37 -12.93
CA PRO A 113 5.39 -8.21 -13.69
C PRO A 113 6.46 -7.39 -12.94
N ILE A 114 6.36 -7.25 -11.62
CA ILE A 114 7.38 -6.59 -10.79
C ILE A 114 8.71 -7.33 -10.87
N ILE A 115 8.72 -8.65 -10.64
CA ILE A 115 9.94 -9.47 -10.69
C ILE A 115 10.60 -9.34 -12.06
N LYS A 116 9.81 -9.44 -13.13
CA LYS A 116 10.32 -9.30 -14.50
C LYS A 116 10.90 -7.91 -14.77
N PHE A 117 10.31 -6.85 -14.23
CA PHE A 117 10.82 -5.49 -14.33
C PHE A 117 12.14 -5.32 -13.56
N LEU A 118 12.20 -5.78 -12.31
CA LEU A 118 13.40 -5.68 -11.47
C LEU A 118 14.56 -6.55 -11.97
N SER A 119 14.29 -7.68 -12.64
CA SER A 119 15.34 -8.55 -13.20
C SER A 119 16.04 -7.98 -14.44
N LYS A 120 15.46 -6.96 -15.06
CA LYS A 120 15.95 -6.37 -16.32
C LYS A 120 16.72 -5.07 -16.12
N ASN A 121 16.65 -4.49 -14.93
CA ASN A 121 17.32 -3.27 -14.51
C ASN A 121 18.39 -3.61 -13.48
#